data_AF-A0A6L6L0Y4-F1
#
_entry.id   AF-A0A6L6L0Y4-F1
#
_cell.length_a   1.000
_cell.length_b   1.000
_cell.length_c   1.000
_cell.angle_alpha   90.00
_cell.angle_beta   90.00
_cell.angle_gamma   90.00
#
_symmetry.space_group_name_H-M   'P 1'
#
loop_
_entity.id
_entity.type
_entity.pdbx_description
1 polymer ?
#
loop_
_entity_poly.entity_id
_entity_poly.type
_entity_poly.pdbx_seq_one_letter_code
_entity_poly.pdbx_strand_id
1 'polypeptide(L)'
;MAEKLDGNKIAMLTGIAIQDDETFKSEGGFIPERDQYYFQMQQGGNVFWVGFKDLLTCLRLLEKMEEIPEISNKWWLRMAALYGNDILMVEFRKTE
;
A
#
# COMPACT_ATOMS: atom_id res chain seq x y z
N MET A 1 -26.17 -13.07 4.27
CA MET A 1 -25.78 -12.04 5.25
C MET A 1 -24.27 -12.07 5.31
N ALA A 2 -23.58 -10.97 5.00
CA ALA A 2 -22.13 -10.93 5.18
C ALA A 2 -21.84 -11.07 6.68
N GLU A 3 -21.06 -12.07 7.06
CA GLU A 3 -20.49 -12.12 8.41
C GLU A 3 -19.79 -10.78 8.65
N LYS A 4 -20.24 -10.04 9.66
CA LYS A 4 -19.53 -8.83 10.09
C LYS A 4 -18.17 -9.32 10.58
N LEU A 5 -17.15 -9.04 9.78
CA LEU A 5 -15.77 -9.28 10.16
C LEU A 5 -15.55 -8.59 11.51
N ASP A 6 -15.06 -9.36 12.49
CA ASP A 6 -14.81 -8.88 13.84
C ASP A 6 -13.79 -7.73 13.77
N GLY A 7 -14.19 -6.54 14.20
CA GLY A 7 -13.34 -5.33 14.19
C GLY A 7 -12.10 -5.44 15.08
N ASN A 8 -12.01 -6.46 15.92
CA ASN A 8 -10.79 -6.80 16.64
C ASN A 8 -9.82 -7.66 15.81
N LYS A 9 -10.28 -8.30 14.73
CA LYS A 9 -9.47 -9.19 13.88
C LYS A 9 -8.93 -8.51 12.62
N ILE A 10 -9.53 -7.39 12.21
CA ILE A 10 -9.15 -6.67 11.00
C ILE A 10 -8.88 -5.21 11.32
N ALA A 11 -7.76 -4.71 10.80
CA ALA A 11 -7.44 -3.30 10.89
C ALA A 11 -8.31 -2.48 9.93
N MET A 12 -8.89 -1.40 10.44
CA MET A 12 -9.74 -0.48 9.70
C MET A 12 -9.02 0.83 9.44
N LEU A 13 -9.17 1.36 8.22
CA LEU A 13 -8.70 2.70 7.89
C LEU A 13 -9.47 3.74 8.70
N THR A 14 -8.76 4.60 9.41
CA THR A 14 -9.36 5.66 10.25
C THR A 14 -9.77 6.89 9.45
N GLY A 15 -9.30 7.01 8.21
CA GLY A 15 -9.45 8.20 7.36
C GLY A 15 -8.34 9.24 7.53
N ILE A 16 -7.38 9.00 8.43
CA ILE A 16 -6.23 9.86 8.64
C ILE A 16 -5.04 9.34 7.83
N ALA A 17 -4.37 10.24 7.11
CA ALA A 17 -3.10 9.98 6.44
C ALA A 17 -2.14 11.14 6.70
N ILE A 18 -0.86 10.81 6.84
CA ILE A 18 0.23 11.77 6.93
C ILE A 18 1.18 11.55 5.75
N GLN A 19 1.76 12.62 5.24
CA GLN A 19 2.90 12.52 4.35
C GLN A 19 4.14 12.63 5.23
N ASP A 20 5.05 11.67 5.13
CA ASP A 20 6.39 11.86 5.69
C ASP A 20 7.09 12.83 4.76
N ASP A 21 7.12 14.12 5.10
CA ASP A 21 7.88 15.14 4.38
C ASP A 21 9.03 15.62 5.26
N GLU A 22 10.21 15.01 5.10
CA GLU A 22 11.39 15.63 5.70
C GLU A 22 11.65 16.97 4.99
N THR A 23 11.21 18.03 5.67
CA THR A 23 11.28 19.45 5.34
C THR A 23 12.52 19.89 4.54
N PHE A 24 12.23 20.75 3.55
CA PHE A 24 13.10 21.47 2.59
C PHE A 24 13.48 20.74 1.29
N LYS A 25 12.69 21.01 0.24
CA LYS A 25 13.11 20.85 -1.15
C LYS A 25 13.33 22.22 -1.79
N SER A 26 14.59 22.56 -2.05
CA SER A 26 14.97 23.75 -2.83
C SER A 26 14.63 23.60 -4.32
N GLU A 27 14.52 22.35 -4.78
CA GLU A 27 14.18 21.97 -6.15
C GLU A 27 13.06 20.92 -6.09
N GLY A 28 11.87 21.28 -6.59
CA GLY A 28 10.67 20.46 -6.46
C GLY A 28 10.75 19.16 -7.26
N GLY A 29 10.64 18.03 -6.56
CA GLY A 29 10.54 16.71 -7.16
C GLY A 29 10.02 15.68 -6.15
N PHE A 30 9.21 14.73 -6.62
CA PHE A 30 8.74 13.62 -5.79
C PHE A 30 9.89 12.63 -5.54
N ILE A 31 10.25 12.40 -4.28
CA ILE A 31 11.25 11.43 -3.84
C ILE A 31 10.47 10.31 -3.15
N PRO A 32 10.31 9.15 -3.79
CA PRO A 32 9.44 8.10 -3.31
C PRO A 32 9.87 7.45 -2.00
N GLU A 33 11.15 7.52 -1.61
CA GLU A 33 11.58 7.06 -0.28
C GLU A 33 11.30 8.09 0.83
N ARG A 34 10.95 9.33 0.48
CA ARG A 34 10.81 10.48 1.39
C ARG A 34 9.51 11.27 1.23
N ASP A 35 8.60 10.86 0.35
CA ASP A 35 7.30 11.50 0.11
C ASP A 35 6.17 10.48 0.17
N GLN A 36 6.33 9.42 0.98
CA GLN A 36 5.31 8.40 1.11
C GLN A 36 4.18 8.88 2.01
N TYR A 37 2.95 8.55 1.61
CA TYR A 37 1.81 8.63 2.49
C TYR A 37 1.79 7.42 3.41
N TYR A 38 1.59 7.68 4.69
CA TYR A 38 1.30 6.69 5.71
C TYR A 38 -0.15 6.85 6.13
N PHE A 39 -0.87 5.74 6.13
CA PHE A 39 -2.29 5.68 6.48
C PHE A 39 -2.44 5.13 7.89
N GLN A 40 -3.22 5.82 8.72
CA GLN A 40 -3.50 5.35 10.06
C GLN A 40 -4.56 4.26 10.02
N MET A 41 -4.19 3.08 10.51
CA MET A 41 -5.04 1.92 10.67
C MET A 41 -5.29 1.67 12.16
N GLN A 42 -6.49 1.19 12.49
CA GLN A 42 -6.86 0.81 13.85
C GLN A 42 -7.39 -0.63 13.88
N GLN A 43 -6.84 -1.44 14.78
CA GLN A 43 -7.33 -2.80 15.06
C GLN A 43 -7.61 -2.92 16.56
N GLY A 44 -8.88 -3.09 16.94
CA GLY A 44 -9.29 -3.01 18.34
C GLY A 44 -8.82 -1.70 18.99
N GLY A 45 -8.01 -1.79 20.04
CA GLY A 45 -7.41 -0.65 20.74
C GLY A 45 -6.05 -0.17 20.20
N ASN A 46 -5.45 -0.88 19.24
CA ASN A 46 -4.14 -0.53 18.69
C ASN A 46 -4.25 0.32 17.44
N VAL A 47 -3.44 1.38 17.37
CA VAL A 47 -3.31 2.28 16.22
C VAL A 47 -1.90 2.17 15.67
N PHE A 48 -1.79 2.00 14.35
CA PHE A 48 -0.50 1.88 13.65
C PHE A 48 -0.58 2.51 12.26
N TRP A 49 0.57 2.66 11.61
CA TRP A 49 0.68 3.28 10.30
C TRP A 49 1.07 2.25 9.25
N VAL A 50 0.47 2.35 8.06
CA VAL A 50 0.78 1.51 6.89
C VAL A 50 1.21 2.41 5.76
N GLY A 51 2.36 2.13 5.14
CA GLY A 51 2.86 2.90 4.02
C GLY A 51 2.04 2.64 2.75
N PHE A 52 1.92 3.65 1.89
CA PHE A 52 1.25 3.47 0.60
C PHE A 52 1.90 2.35 -0.25
N LYS A 53 3.22 2.20 -0.13
CA LYS A 53 3.98 1.12 -0.77
C LYS A 53 3.50 -0.28 -0.34
N ASP A 54 3.17 -0.46 0.94
CA ASP A 54 2.64 -1.73 1.45
C ASP A 54 1.27 -2.01 0.82
N LEU A 55 0.41 -0.99 0.71
CA LEU A 55 -0.89 -1.10 0.04
C LEU A 55 -0.75 -1.44 -1.45
N LEU A 56 0.22 -0.87 -2.15
CA LEU A 56 0.53 -1.21 -3.54
C LEU A 56 1.00 -2.66 -3.69
N THR A 57 1.80 -3.13 -2.73
CA THR A 57 2.25 -4.53 -2.67
C THR A 57 1.06 -5.47 -2.49
N CYS A 58 0.11 -5.14 -1.59
CA CYS A 58 -1.13 -5.90 -1.44
C CYS A 58 -1.97 -5.89 -2.73
N LEU A 59 -2.10 -4.74 -3.40
CA LEU A 59 -2.82 -4.64 -4.68
C LEU A 59 -2.19 -5.54 -5.75
N ARG A 60 -0.86 -5.54 -5.85
CA ARG A 60 -0.13 -6.42 -6.78
C ARG A 60 -0.35 -7.88 -6.45
N LEU A 61 -0.34 -8.25 -5.18
CA LEU A 61 -0.60 -9.63 -4.76
C LEU A 61 -2.00 -10.08 -5.19
N LEU A 62 -3.03 -9.24 -5.00
CA LEU A 62 -4.40 -9.55 -5.42
C LEU A 62 -4.51 -9.73 -6.94
N GLU A 63 -3.82 -8.89 -7.72
CA GLU A 63 -3.74 -9.04 -9.18
C GLU A 63 -3.07 -10.37 -9.56
N LYS A 64 -1.99 -10.76 -8.89
CA LYS A 64 -1.30 -12.06 -9.11
C LYS A 64 -2.14 -13.27 -8.70
N MET A 65 -3.09 -13.09 -7.79
CA MET A 65 -4.07 -14.09 -7.40
C MET A 65 -5.28 -14.15 -8.33
N GLU A 66 -5.35 -13.28 -9.35
CA GLU A 66 -6.50 -13.16 -10.27
C GLU A 66 -7.81 -12.73 -9.57
N GLU A 67 -7.72 -12.17 -8.37
CA GLU A 67 -8.88 -11.66 -7.59
C GLU A 67 -9.36 -10.29 -8.10
N ILE A 68 -8.51 -9.58 -8.85
CA ILE A 68 -8.84 -8.31 -9.51
C ILE A 68 -8.40 -8.35 -10.97
N PRO A 69 -8.98 -7.49 -11.84
CA PRO A 69 -8.54 -7.39 -13.23
C PRO A 69 -7.07 -6.99 -13.36
N GLU A 70 -6.44 -7.44 -14.45
CA GLU A 70 -5.07 -7.05 -14.78
C GLU A 70 -4.97 -5.53 -14.97
N ILE A 71 -4.00 -4.93 -14.29
CA ILE A 71 -3.64 -3.53 -14.38
C ILE A 71 -2.48 -3.41 -15.37
N SER A 72 -2.58 -2.44 -16.27
CA SER A 72 -1.61 -2.30 -17.36
C SER A 72 -0.16 -2.25 -16.87
N ASN A 73 0.75 -2.94 -17.56
CA ASN A 73 2.18 -2.92 -17.24
C ASN A 73 2.77 -1.50 -17.24
N LYS A 74 2.26 -0.60 -18.10
CA LYS A 74 2.67 0.80 -18.13
C LYS A 74 2.36 1.53 -16.80
N TRP A 75 1.26 1.20 -16.16
CA TRP A 75 0.91 1.75 -14.86
C TRP A 75 1.85 1.21 -13.78
N TRP A 76 2.08 -0.10 -13.74
CA TRP A 76 3.02 -0.71 -12.80
C TRP A 76 4.45 -0.18 -12.92
N LEU A 77 4.96 0.02 -14.14
CA LEU A 77 6.28 0.63 -14.37
C LEU A 77 6.35 2.06 -13.82
N ARG A 78 5.27 2.84 -13.92
CA ARG A 78 5.21 4.18 -13.32
C ARG A 78 5.22 4.08 -11.79
N MET A 79 4.43 3.17 -11.22
CA MET A 79 4.41 2.99 -9.77
C MET A 79 5.75 2.48 -9.24
N ALA A 80 6.47 1.64 -9.98
CA ALA A 80 7.79 1.13 -9.61
C ALA A 80 8.88 2.20 -9.71
N ALA A 81 8.83 3.07 -10.73
CA ALA A 81 9.73 4.22 -10.83
C ALA A 81 9.55 5.20 -9.66
N LEU A 82 8.35 5.22 -9.08
CA LEU A 82 8.07 5.91 -7.83
C LEU A 82 8.51 4.98 -6.68
N TYR A 83 7.68 4.07 -6.22
CA TYR A 83 7.83 3.40 -4.93
C TYR A 83 8.85 2.25 -4.87
N GLY A 84 9.57 1.97 -5.95
CA GLY A 84 10.60 0.93 -6.03
C GLY A 84 10.19 -0.29 -6.85
N ASN A 85 11.20 -0.98 -7.40
CA ASN A 85 11.02 -2.15 -8.28
C ASN A 85 10.54 -3.40 -7.55
N ASP A 86 10.63 -3.46 -6.24
CA ASP A 86 10.16 -4.57 -5.41
C ASP A 86 8.66 -4.82 -5.55
N ILE A 87 7.86 -3.77 -5.84
CA ILE A 87 6.43 -3.94 -6.18
C ILE A 87 6.25 -4.81 -7.42
N LEU A 88 7.18 -4.79 -8.38
CA LEU A 88 7.08 -5.64 -9.58
C LEU A 88 7.44 -7.10 -9.30
N MET A 89 8.24 -7.34 -8.27
CA MET A 89 8.81 -8.64 -7.89
C MET A 89 7.91 -9.44 -6.92
N VAL A 90 6.68 -8.97 -6.67
CA VAL A 90 5.71 -9.71 -5.84
C VAL A 90 5.33 -11.02 -6.53
N GLU A 91 5.66 -12.12 -5.87
CA GLU A 91 5.30 -13.48 -6.29
C GLU A 91 4.15 -14.00 -5.42
N PHE A 92 3.11 -14.55 -6.06
CA PHE A 92 2.12 -15.35 -5.36
C PHE A 92 2.65 -16.77 -5.21
N ARG A 93 2.77 -17.25 -3.98
CA ARG A 93 3.03 -18.66 -3.69
C ARG A 93 1.74 -19.31 -3.24
N LYS A 94 1.25 -20.26 -4.03
CA LYS A 94 0.10 -21.07 -3.66
C LYS A 94 0.53 -21.96 -2.49
N THR A 95 -0.03 -21.73 -1.30
CA THR A 95 0.12 -22.66 -0.18
C THR A 95 -0.68 -23.92 -0.52
N GLU A 96 0.00 -25.06 -0.54
CA GLU A 96 -0.57 -26.40 -0.72
C GLU A 96 -1.52 -26.79 0.42
#